data_AF-A0ABD3FEG8-F1
#
_entry.id   AF-A0ABD3FEG8-F1
#
_cell.length_a   1.000
_cell.length_b   1.000
_cell.length_c   1.000
_cell.angle_alpha   90.00
_cell.angle_beta   90.00
_cell.angle_gamma   90.00
#
_symmetry.space_group_name_H-M   'P 1'
#
loop_
_entity.id
_entity.type
_entity.pdbx_description
1 polymer ?
#
loop_
_entity_poly.entity_id
_entity_poly.type
_entity_poly.pdbx_seq_one_letter_code
_entity_poly.pdbx_strand_id
1 'polypeptide(L)'
;MCSVFRSVEGAEVLQLCFEFSVALNICDVVHFNGELIIATREGRLLVYRPIVDSLNRADPDLLSEYSQVAQMEINVEIETLIVPQQKSPQLLARCFSGEVFCVDGLTADGPIDKRKIAPWDGPPTGNDGITFVVCDIELAGGRGMNALVSMNGLVSLFSATGERQWDFQLPEAVVNADKLEMTTAGGDRQDAIVVCTWSGQMYAIQSERSLVRFRMLLPGCSMFCVGINDSTAHVDPTIVGISTSGTVFVYRDVQETLIRGLQDSTLSDKVRESSVFAQIYTPEKRDELMKKLRKAFPQQVYPTEVTTPSVEDLIKEMLAVQL
;
A
#
# COMPACT_ATOMS: atom_id res chain seq x y z
N MET A 1 -8.24 19.36 17.72
CA MET A 1 -9.44 20.04 17.20
C MET A 1 -9.59 19.56 15.77
N CYS A 2 -10.68 18.87 15.44
CA CYS A 2 -10.94 18.41 14.08
C CYS A 2 -11.99 19.34 13.45
N SER A 3 -11.78 19.68 12.19
CA SER A 3 -12.56 20.67 11.46
C SER A 3 -13.13 20.02 10.20
N VAL A 4 -14.46 20.06 10.04
CA VAL A 4 -15.15 19.54 8.86
C VAL A 4 -15.35 20.69 7.88
N PHE A 5 -14.90 20.50 6.65
CA PHE A 5 -15.01 21.48 5.59
C PHE A 5 -15.95 21.01 4.48
N ARG A 6 -16.69 21.93 3.89
CA ARG A 6 -17.49 21.70 2.68
C ARG A 6 -16.82 22.37 1.48
N SER A 7 -16.71 21.61 0.39
CA SER A 7 -16.47 22.18 -0.93
C SER A 7 -17.78 22.73 -1.47
N VAL A 8 -17.83 24.02 -1.79
CA VAL A 8 -18.98 24.67 -2.41
C VAL A 8 -18.62 24.96 -3.86
N GLU A 9 -19.44 24.47 -4.79
CA GLU A 9 -19.20 24.64 -6.23
C GLU A 9 -19.08 26.14 -6.58
N GLY A 10 -17.96 26.53 -7.18
CA GLY A 10 -17.67 27.93 -7.55
C GLY A 10 -16.98 28.80 -6.49
N ALA A 11 -16.69 28.25 -5.30
CA ALA A 11 -15.88 28.93 -4.29
C ALA A 11 -14.43 28.40 -4.31
N GLU A 12 -13.43 29.30 -4.41
CA GLU A 12 -12.00 28.95 -4.30
C GLU A 12 -11.55 28.58 -2.87
N VAL A 13 -12.47 28.58 -1.90
CA VAL A 13 -12.16 28.39 -0.48
C VAL A 13 -13.11 27.37 0.14
N LEU A 14 -12.53 26.40 0.84
CA LEU A 14 -13.26 25.43 1.64
C LEU A 14 -13.99 26.13 2.80
N GLN A 15 -15.30 25.95 2.91
CA GLN A 15 -16.09 26.53 3.98
C GLN A 15 -15.98 25.66 5.23
N LEU A 16 -15.51 26.23 6.35
CA LEU A 16 -15.52 25.57 7.65
C LEU A 16 -16.97 25.41 8.13
N CYS A 17 -17.37 24.19 8.42
CA CYS A 17 -18.76 23.85 8.73
C CYS A 17 -18.97 23.47 10.19
N PHE A 18 -18.06 22.68 10.76
CA PHE A 18 -18.21 22.17 12.12
C PHE A 18 -16.83 21.94 12.74
N GLU A 19 -16.71 22.20 14.03
CA GLU A 19 -15.50 21.92 14.81
C GLU A 19 -15.87 21.09 16.03
N PHE A 20 -15.09 20.04 16.27
CA PHE A 20 -15.21 19.26 17.48
C PHE A 20 -13.86 18.86 18.05
N SER A 21 -13.84 18.70 19.36
CA SER A 21 -12.68 18.24 20.09
C SER A 21 -12.62 16.73 20.03
N VAL A 22 -11.51 16.22 19.50
CA VAL A 22 -11.17 14.80 19.50
C VAL A 22 -9.86 14.62 20.22
N ALA A 23 -9.63 13.42 20.76
CA ALA A 23 -8.40 13.07 21.44
C ALA A 23 -7.18 13.37 20.54
N LEU A 24 -6.11 13.93 21.11
CA LEU A 24 -4.90 14.37 20.39
C LEU A 24 -4.10 13.24 19.73
N ASN A 25 -4.56 12.00 19.89
CA ASN A 25 -3.88 10.79 19.46
C ASN A 25 -4.70 9.95 18.48
N ILE A 26 -5.56 10.56 17.66
CA ILE A 26 -6.20 9.84 16.54
C ILE A 26 -5.10 9.28 15.63
N CYS A 27 -5.19 7.99 15.31
CA CYS A 27 -4.31 7.34 14.34
C CYS A 27 -5.04 7.07 13.02
N ASP A 28 -6.36 6.81 13.03
CA ASP A 28 -7.10 6.51 11.82
C ASP A 28 -8.60 6.82 11.95
N VAL A 29 -9.28 7.03 10.81
CA VAL A 29 -10.71 7.32 10.72
C VAL A 29 -11.32 6.60 9.52
N VAL A 30 -12.37 5.81 9.77
CA VAL A 30 -13.05 5.01 8.75
C VAL A 30 -14.55 5.23 8.82
N HIS A 31 -15.20 5.31 7.66
CA HIS A 31 -16.66 5.23 7.57
C HIS A 31 -17.09 3.82 7.19
N PHE A 32 -17.88 3.17 8.05
CA PHE A 32 -18.26 1.77 7.90
C PHE A 32 -19.70 1.54 8.39
N ASN A 33 -20.52 0.86 7.59
CA ASN A 33 -21.94 0.59 7.89
C ASN A 33 -22.77 1.83 8.30
N GLY A 34 -22.48 3.01 7.73
CA GLY A 34 -23.17 4.26 8.08
C GLY A 34 -22.72 4.88 9.41
N GLU A 35 -21.63 4.38 9.97
CA GLU A 35 -21.01 4.87 11.20
C GLU A 35 -19.64 5.45 10.89
N LEU A 36 -19.26 6.50 11.61
CA LEU A 36 -17.92 7.05 11.60
C LEU A 36 -17.14 6.47 12.77
N ILE A 37 -16.08 5.73 12.49
CA ILE A 37 -15.26 5.05 13.50
C ILE A 37 -13.89 5.72 13.53
N ILE A 38 -13.51 6.19 14.72
CA ILE A 38 -12.26 6.90 14.96
C ILE A 38 -11.40 6.03 15.87
N ALA A 39 -10.20 5.68 15.41
CA ALA A 39 -9.20 4.99 16.21
C ALA A 39 -8.22 5.98 16.85
N THR A 40 -7.86 5.69 18.10
CA THR A 40 -6.80 6.40 18.82
C THR A 40 -5.61 5.48 19.04
N ARG A 41 -4.42 6.06 19.04
CA ARG A 41 -3.15 5.36 19.24
C ARG A 41 -3.06 4.66 20.58
N GLU A 42 -3.78 5.11 21.61
CA GLU A 42 -3.82 4.42 22.90
C GLU A 42 -4.74 3.18 22.91
N GLY A 43 -5.35 2.83 21.77
CA GLY A 43 -6.15 1.62 21.64
C GLY A 43 -7.65 1.81 21.72
N ARG A 44 -8.16 3.05 21.81
CA ARG A 44 -9.63 3.29 21.82
C ARG A 44 -10.19 3.37 20.41
N LEU A 45 -11.35 2.75 20.21
CA LEU A 45 -12.23 2.92 19.05
C LEU A 45 -13.47 3.70 19.48
N LEU A 46 -13.70 4.85 18.86
CA LEU A 46 -14.84 5.71 19.12
C LEU A 46 -15.80 5.60 17.94
N VAL A 47 -17.05 5.23 18.21
CA VAL A 47 -18.07 5.06 17.16
C VAL A 47 -19.06 6.20 17.22
N TYR A 48 -19.27 6.85 16.07
CA TYR A 48 -20.18 7.96 15.90
C TYR A 48 -21.26 7.63 14.87
N ARG A 49 -22.48 8.11 15.11
CA ARG A 49 -23.60 8.02 14.16
C ARG A 49 -24.19 9.39 13.84
N PRO A 50 -24.71 9.59 12.63
CA PRO A 50 -25.45 10.80 12.30
C PRO A 50 -26.72 10.88 13.16
N ILE A 51 -26.98 12.04 13.75
CA ILE A 51 -28.21 12.40 14.43
C ILE A 51 -29.25 12.62 13.33
N VAL A 52 -30.13 11.63 13.14
CA VAL A 52 -31.22 11.73 12.16
C VAL A 52 -32.42 12.37 12.83
N ASP A 53 -32.56 13.69 12.70
CA ASP A 53 -33.79 14.36 13.08
C ASP A 53 -34.91 13.95 12.11
N SER A 54 -35.94 13.31 12.66
CA SER A 54 -37.11 12.79 11.93
C SER A 54 -37.97 13.86 11.23
N LEU A 55 -37.60 15.14 11.35
CA LEU A 55 -38.30 16.30 10.80
C LEU A 55 -37.63 16.92 9.55
N ASN A 56 -36.35 16.63 9.26
CA ASN A 56 -35.61 17.24 8.15
C ASN A 56 -35.14 16.21 7.11
N ARG A 57 -36.06 15.35 6.65
CA ARG A 57 -35.83 14.65 5.39
C ARG A 57 -35.99 15.64 4.24
N ALA A 58 -34.87 16.00 3.62
CA ALA A 58 -34.71 16.42 2.21
C ALA A 58 -33.87 17.70 2.01
N ASP A 59 -32.72 17.80 2.67
CA ASP A 59 -31.66 18.67 2.14
C ASP A 59 -30.31 17.93 2.12
N PRO A 60 -29.80 17.51 0.95
CA PRO A 60 -28.48 16.90 0.83
C PRO A 60 -27.34 17.88 1.20
N ASP A 61 -27.64 19.17 1.32
CA ASP A 61 -26.69 20.23 1.73
C ASP A 61 -26.72 20.53 3.24
N LEU A 62 -27.31 19.70 4.10
CA LEU A 62 -27.22 19.85 5.56
C LEU A 62 -26.23 18.84 6.14
N LEU A 63 -25.20 19.32 6.88
CA LEU A 63 -24.26 18.41 7.54
C LEU A 63 -24.98 17.63 8.63
N SER A 64 -24.86 16.31 8.59
CA SER A 64 -25.29 15.45 9.68
C SER A 64 -24.44 15.73 10.93
N GLU A 65 -25.06 16.19 12.01
CA GLU A 65 -24.40 16.21 13.32
C GLU A 65 -24.14 14.76 13.76
N TYR A 66 -22.98 14.47 14.34
CA TYR A 66 -22.62 13.12 14.78
C TYR A 66 -22.64 13.05 16.31
N SER A 67 -23.27 12.02 16.87
CA SER A 67 -23.18 11.69 18.30
C SER A 67 -22.34 10.44 18.52
N GLN A 68 -21.50 10.45 19.56
CA GLN A 68 -20.77 9.26 19.96
C GLN A 68 -21.75 8.26 20.57
N VAL A 69 -21.83 7.08 19.98
CA VAL A 69 -22.77 6.01 20.38
C VAL A 69 -22.06 4.84 21.06
N ALA A 70 -20.74 4.71 20.91
CA ALA A 70 -19.96 3.64 21.53
C ALA A 70 -18.51 4.06 21.78
N GLN A 71 -17.87 3.39 22.73
CA GLN A 71 -16.42 3.36 22.91
C GLN A 71 -16.00 1.92 23.17
N MET A 72 -14.93 1.49 22.52
CA MET A 72 -14.32 0.17 22.68
C MET A 72 -12.81 0.32 22.89
N GLU A 73 -12.19 -0.66 23.51
CA GLU A 73 -10.76 -0.62 23.84
C GLU A 73 -10.06 -1.89 23.38
N ILE A 74 -8.97 -1.70 22.65
CA ILE A 74 -7.95 -2.69 22.30
C ILE A 74 -6.76 -2.35 23.18
N ASN A 75 -6.29 -3.26 24.02
CA ASN A 75 -5.21 -3.00 25.00
C ASN A 75 -3.81 -2.92 24.35
N VAL A 76 -3.72 -2.42 23.12
CA VAL A 76 -2.50 -2.32 22.31
C VAL A 76 -2.60 -1.06 21.44
N GLU A 77 -1.45 -0.47 21.08
CA GLU A 77 -1.45 0.73 20.23
C GLU A 77 -1.97 0.43 18.82
N ILE A 78 -3.10 1.04 18.45
CA ILE A 78 -3.67 0.94 17.11
C ILE A 78 -2.86 1.80 16.15
N GLU A 79 -2.54 1.21 15.00
CA GLU A 79 -1.89 1.86 13.88
C GLU A 79 -2.89 2.32 12.82
N THR A 80 -3.80 1.44 12.38
CA THR A 80 -4.76 1.72 11.31
C THR A 80 -6.00 0.83 11.40
N LEU A 81 -7.11 1.30 10.83
CA LEU A 81 -8.37 0.61 10.64
C LEU A 81 -8.51 0.15 9.19
N ILE A 82 -8.96 -1.09 9.01
CA ILE A 82 -9.08 -1.73 7.70
C ILE A 82 -10.49 -2.27 7.55
N VAL A 83 -11.15 -1.95 6.44
CA VAL A 83 -12.48 -2.49 6.11
C VAL A 83 -12.33 -3.50 4.98
N PRO A 84 -12.15 -4.80 5.27
CA PRO A 84 -12.17 -5.83 4.24
C PRO A 84 -13.54 -5.92 3.56
N GLN A 85 -13.57 -5.91 2.22
CA GLN A 85 -14.76 -6.28 1.44
C GLN A 85 -14.94 -7.81 1.41
N GLN A 86 -15.29 -8.41 2.55
CA GLN A 86 -15.69 -9.82 2.63
C GLN A 86 -17.22 -9.95 2.70
N LYS A 87 -17.73 -11.18 2.49
CA LYS A 87 -19.17 -11.50 2.55
C LYS A 87 -19.81 -11.16 3.91
N SER A 88 -19.02 -11.00 4.97
CA SER A 88 -19.44 -10.46 6.26
C SER A 88 -18.75 -9.12 6.50
N PRO A 89 -19.50 -8.04 6.84
CA PRO A 89 -18.91 -6.76 7.17
C PRO A 89 -18.13 -6.89 8.48
N GLN A 90 -16.80 -6.88 8.38
CA GLN A 90 -15.89 -6.84 9.52
C GLN A 90 -15.02 -5.59 9.42
N LEU A 91 -14.77 -4.94 10.55
CA LEU A 91 -13.75 -3.91 10.67
C LEU A 91 -12.54 -4.55 11.33
N LEU A 92 -11.35 -4.37 10.78
CA LEU A 92 -10.11 -4.83 11.39
C LEU A 92 -9.37 -3.61 11.98
N ALA A 93 -8.76 -3.79 13.14
CA ALA A 93 -7.85 -2.84 13.75
C ALA A 93 -6.45 -3.46 13.80
N ARG A 94 -5.51 -2.87 13.04
CA ARG A 94 -4.10 -3.25 13.06
C ARG A 94 -3.38 -2.49 14.17
N CYS A 95 -2.59 -3.18 14.96
CA CYS A 95 -1.77 -2.60 16.01
C CYS A 95 -0.30 -2.50 15.59
N PHE A 96 0.45 -1.57 16.18
CA PHE A 96 1.90 -1.45 15.98
C PHE A 96 2.68 -2.71 16.40
N SER A 97 2.10 -3.55 17.26
CA SER A 97 2.67 -4.86 17.60
C SER A 97 2.66 -5.85 16.42
N GLY A 98 1.91 -5.56 15.36
CA GLY A 98 1.60 -6.49 14.28
C GLY A 98 0.35 -7.33 14.52
N GLU A 99 -0.25 -7.27 15.72
CA GLU A 99 -1.51 -7.93 16.02
C GLU A 99 -2.66 -7.26 15.27
N VAL A 100 -3.59 -8.07 14.79
CA VAL A 100 -4.79 -7.61 14.08
C VAL A 100 -6.01 -8.11 14.85
N PHE A 101 -6.92 -7.20 15.16
CA PHE A 101 -8.16 -7.49 15.85
C PHE A 101 -9.34 -7.30 14.90
N CYS A 102 -10.28 -8.24 14.90
CA CYS A 102 -11.58 -8.10 14.26
C CYS A 102 -12.56 -7.44 15.23
N VAL A 103 -13.24 -6.41 14.71
CA VAL A 103 -14.31 -5.66 15.34
C VAL A 103 -15.58 -5.98 14.55
N ASP A 104 -16.49 -6.73 15.17
CA ASP A 104 -17.73 -7.13 14.50
C ASP A 104 -18.53 -5.91 14.04
N GLY A 105 -18.90 -5.89 12.75
CA GLY A 105 -19.86 -4.93 12.20
C GLY A 105 -21.26 -5.26 12.72
N LEU A 106 -21.95 -4.28 13.31
CA LEU A 106 -23.33 -4.48 13.77
C LEU A 106 -24.22 -4.87 12.58
N THR A 107 -24.92 -6.00 12.71
CA THR A 107 -26.24 -6.20 12.12
C THR A 107 -27.23 -5.24 12.79
N ALA A 108 -28.17 -4.70 12.02
CA ALA A 108 -29.01 -3.55 12.36
C ALA A 108 -29.78 -3.60 13.72
N ASP A 109 -29.85 -4.74 14.41
CA ASP A 109 -30.67 -4.95 15.61
C ASP A 109 -29.89 -5.32 16.89
N GLY A 110 -28.55 -5.19 16.91
CA GLY A 110 -27.72 -5.54 18.08
C GLY A 110 -27.45 -4.36 19.05
N PRO A 111 -27.30 -4.61 20.38
CA PRO A 111 -26.88 -3.58 21.33
C PRO A 111 -25.45 -3.08 21.03
N ILE A 112 -25.31 -1.76 20.95
CA ILE A 112 -24.13 -1.04 20.44
C ILE A 112 -22.88 -1.27 21.31
N ASP A 113 -23.07 -1.39 22.63
CA ASP A 113 -22.00 -1.48 23.63
C ASP A 113 -21.37 -2.87 23.79
N LYS A 114 -21.73 -3.83 22.92
CA LYS A 114 -21.26 -5.22 23.00
C LYS A 114 -20.72 -5.76 21.68
N ARG A 115 -20.12 -4.91 20.85
CA ARG A 115 -19.33 -5.41 19.71
C ARG A 115 -18.20 -6.26 20.26
N LYS A 116 -18.07 -7.48 19.75
CA LYS A 116 -16.96 -8.35 20.14
C LYS A 116 -15.71 -7.86 19.42
N ILE A 117 -14.65 -7.67 20.20
CA ILE A 117 -13.29 -7.59 19.70
C ILE A 117 -12.71 -8.98 19.88
N ALA A 118 -12.24 -9.57 18.79
CA ALA A 118 -11.53 -10.83 18.82
C ALA A 118 -10.21 -10.66 18.05
N PRO A 119 -9.15 -11.39 18.41
CA PRO A 119 -8.02 -11.57 17.51
C PRO A 119 -8.53 -12.03 16.14
N TRP A 120 -7.98 -11.47 15.07
CA TRP A 120 -8.37 -11.86 13.73
C TRP A 120 -7.75 -13.22 13.39
N ASP A 121 -8.58 -14.25 13.23
CA ASP A 121 -8.18 -15.60 12.78
C ASP A 121 -7.90 -15.64 11.26
N GLY A 122 -7.35 -14.55 10.72
CA GLY A 122 -6.94 -14.44 9.33
C GLY A 122 -5.78 -15.40 8.99
N PRO A 123 -5.22 -15.27 7.78
CA PRO A 123 -4.13 -16.14 7.38
C PRO A 123 -2.94 -16.04 8.35
N PRO A 124 -2.18 -17.14 8.53
CA PRO A 124 -1.22 -17.26 9.62
C PRO A 124 -0.22 -16.11 9.62
N THR A 125 -0.24 -15.32 10.68
CA THR A 125 0.84 -14.41 11.00
C THR A 125 2.06 -15.26 11.35
N GLY A 126 3.10 -15.20 10.52
CA GLY A 126 4.39 -15.77 10.90
C GLY A 126 4.89 -15.11 12.19
N ASN A 127 5.77 -15.78 12.93
CA ASN A 127 6.40 -15.28 14.16
C ASN A 127 7.29 -14.01 13.97
N ASP A 128 7.23 -13.34 12.81
CA ASP A 128 8.24 -12.39 12.32
C ASP A 128 7.87 -10.90 12.50
N GLY A 129 6.97 -10.58 13.44
CA GLY A 129 6.69 -9.20 13.86
C GLY A 129 5.72 -8.43 12.96
N ILE A 130 5.95 -7.11 12.81
CA ILE A 130 5.05 -6.15 12.14
C ILE A 130 4.66 -6.66 10.74
N THR A 131 3.36 -6.85 10.51
CA THR A 131 2.79 -7.30 9.24
C THR A 131 1.80 -6.26 8.74
N PHE A 132 2.05 -5.70 7.55
CA PHE A 132 1.11 -4.84 6.86
C PHE A 132 0.02 -5.69 6.21
N VAL A 133 -1.24 -5.27 6.36
CA VAL A 133 -2.39 -5.95 5.77
C VAL A 133 -2.96 -5.04 4.69
N VAL A 134 -3.03 -5.56 3.47
CA VAL A 134 -3.62 -4.86 2.31
C VAL A 134 -4.86 -5.64 1.89
N CYS A 135 -6.03 -5.00 1.97
CA CYS A 135 -7.33 -5.65 1.74
C CYS A 135 -8.00 -5.19 0.45
N ASP A 136 -9.07 -5.92 0.08
CA ASP A 136 -9.91 -5.61 -1.08
C ASP A 136 -9.10 -5.48 -2.38
N ILE A 137 -8.22 -6.45 -2.61
CA ILE A 137 -7.41 -6.54 -3.81
C ILE A 137 -8.21 -7.28 -4.89
N GLU A 138 -8.32 -6.68 -6.07
CA GLU A 138 -8.82 -7.33 -7.30
C GLU A 138 -7.64 -7.67 -8.22
N LEU A 139 -7.35 -8.97 -8.36
CA LEU A 139 -6.24 -9.48 -9.18
C LEU A 139 -6.70 -10.69 -10.00
N ALA A 140 -6.31 -10.74 -11.28
CA ALA A 140 -6.55 -11.86 -12.18
C ALA A 140 -8.02 -12.37 -12.20
N GLY A 141 -8.98 -11.46 -12.08
CA GLY A 141 -10.42 -11.77 -12.06
C GLY A 141 -10.97 -12.25 -10.71
N GLY A 142 -10.12 -12.47 -9.70
CA GLY A 142 -10.58 -12.66 -8.33
C GLY A 142 -10.72 -11.33 -7.59
N ARG A 143 -11.69 -11.26 -6.69
CA ARG A 143 -12.06 -10.04 -5.94
C ARG A 143 -12.00 -10.29 -4.43
N GLY A 144 -11.83 -9.23 -3.65
CA GLY A 144 -11.81 -9.30 -2.19
C GLY A 144 -10.63 -10.10 -1.64
N MET A 145 -9.50 -10.13 -2.37
CA MET A 145 -8.27 -10.77 -1.90
C MET A 145 -7.59 -9.93 -0.83
N ASN A 146 -6.76 -10.57 -0.01
CA ASN A 146 -5.99 -9.91 1.05
C ASN A 146 -4.53 -10.28 0.92
N ALA A 147 -3.63 -9.30 1.04
CA ALA A 147 -2.20 -9.53 1.11
C ALA A 147 -1.67 -9.24 2.51
N LEU A 148 -0.81 -10.12 3.01
CA LEU A 148 -0.02 -9.95 4.21
C LEU A 148 1.41 -9.65 3.81
N VAL A 149 1.97 -8.54 4.28
CA VAL A 149 3.34 -8.13 4.00
C VAL A 149 4.11 -8.03 5.30
N SER A 150 5.01 -8.97 5.53
CA SER A 150 5.83 -9.02 6.73
C SER A 150 6.99 -8.01 6.63
N MET A 151 7.43 -7.46 7.77
CA MET A 151 8.57 -6.54 7.84
C MET A 151 9.85 -7.15 7.26
N ASN A 152 10.01 -8.47 7.32
CA ASN A 152 11.14 -9.20 6.74
C ASN A 152 11.10 -9.29 5.19
N GLY A 153 10.06 -8.77 4.54
CA GLY A 153 9.91 -8.79 3.08
C GLY A 153 9.02 -9.88 2.50
N LEU A 154 8.45 -10.78 3.31
CA LEU A 154 7.52 -11.80 2.80
C LEU A 154 6.17 -11.16 2.44
N VAL A 155 5.76 -11.24 1.18
CA VAL A 155 4.46 -10.82 0.65
C VAL A 155 3.64 -12.07 0.33
N SER A 156 2.52 -12.27 1.02
CA SER A 156 1.64 -13.43 0.84
C SER A 156 0.25 -12.98 0.41
N LEU A 157 -0.25 -13.46 -0.72
CA LEU A 157 -1.61 -13.17 -1.19
C LEU A 157 -2.56 -14.31 -0.81
N PHE A 158 -3.75 -13.97 -0.33
CA PHE A 158 -4.81 -14.88 0.04
C PHE A 158 -6.10 -14.53 -0.70
N SER A 159 -6.85 -15.55 -1.10
CA SER A 159 -8.18 -15.38 -1.67
C SER A 159 -9.17 -14.85 -0.63
N ALA A 160 -10.35 -14.43 -1.08
CA ALA A 160 -11.44 -14.02 -0.19
C ALA A 160 -11.88 -15.13 0.78
N THR A 161 -11.60 -16.40 0.49
CA THR A 161 -11.90 -17.55 1.36
C THR A 161 -10.76 -17.88 2.33
N GLY A 162 -9.68 -17.10 2.33
CA GLY A 162 -8.51 -17.31 3.19
C GLY A 162 -7.50 -18.32 2.64
N GLU A 163 -7.67 -18.81 1.41
CA GLU A 163 -6.71 -19.73 0.80
C GLU A 163 -5.53 -18.98 0.21
N ARG A 164 -4.31 -19.38 0.60
CA ARG A 164 -3.08 -18.78 0.08
C ARG A 164 -2.93 -19.02 -1.42
N GLN A 165 -2.72 -17.95 -2.17
CA GLN A 165 -2.55 -17.97 -3.63
C GLN A 165 -1.07 -18.05 -4.02
N TRP A 166 -0.22 -17.20 -3.44
CA TRP A 166 1.22 -17.17 -3.71
C TRP A 166 1.99 -16.44 -2.62
N ASP A 167 3.30 -16.67 -2.57
CA ASP A 167 4.24 -16.05 -1.65
C ASP A 167 5.41 -15.45 -2.44
N PHE A 168 5.82 -14.23 -2.11
CA PHE A 168 6.94 -13.56 -2.73
C PHE A 168 7.86 -12.94 -1.68
N GLN A 169 9.12 -13.37 -1.68
CA GLN A 169 10.12 -12.86 -0.73
C GLN A 169 10.87 -11.67 -1.36
N LEU A 170 10.69 -10.50 -0.79
CA LEU A 170 11.52 -9.33 -1.10
C LEU A 170 12.93 -9.50 -0.53
N PRO A 171 13.96 -8.94 -1.19
CA PRO A 171 15.34 -9.06 -0.74
C PRO A 171 15.68 -8.18 0.47
N GLU A 172 14.75 -7.31 0.90
CA GLU A 172 14.98 -6.27 1.90
C GLU A 172 13.75 -6.10 2.80
N ALA A 173 14.00 -5.53 3.98
CA ALA A 173 12.95 -5.23 4.95
C ALA A 173 11.98 -4.15 4.46
N VAL A 174 10.70 -4.34 4.77
CA VAL A 174 9.59 -3.49 4.35
C VAL A 174 9.31 -2.42 5.40
N VAL A 175 8.99 -1.21 4.95
CA VAL A 175 8.54 -0.08 5.79
C VAL A 175 7.06 0.21 5.64
N ASN A 176 6.47 -0.08 4.49
CA ASN A 176 5.06 0.16 4.25
C ASN A 176 4.55 -0.66 3.06
N ALA A 177 3.26 -0.96 3.02
CA ALA A 177 2.59 -1.60 1.91
C ALA A 177 1.16 -1.07 1.77
N ASP A 178 0.71 -0.89 0.53
CA ASP A 178 -0.62 -0.40 0.22
C ASP A 178 -1.14 -0.94 -1.13
N LYS A 179 -2.44 -0.79 -1.38
CA LYS A 179 -3.10 -1.17 -2.63
C LYS A 179 -3.14 0.00 -3.60
N LEU A 180 -2.59 -0.18 -4.78
CA LEU A 180 -2.81 0.73 -5.90
C LEU A 180 -3.92 0.20 -6.80
N GLU A 181 -5.05 0.91 -6.83
CA GLU A 181 -6.16 0.55 -7.72
C GLU A 181 -5.85 1.00 -9.15
N MET A 182 -5.82 0.06 -10.08
CA MET A 182 -5.53 0.36 -11.48
C MET A 182 -6.64 -0.22 -12.38
N THR A 183 -6.76 0.34 -13.57
CA THR A 183 -7.70 -0.13 -14.60
C THR A 183 -6.95 -0.63 -15.82
N THR A 184 -7.34 -1.80 -16.32
CA THR A 184 -6.80 -2.34 -17.57
C THR A 184 -7.32 -1.55 -18.77
N ALA A 185 -6.68 -1.74 -19.93
CA ALA A 185 -7.19 -1.19 -21.20
C ALA A 185 -8.61 -1.67 -21.55
N GLY A 186 -9.05 -2.81 -21.00
CA GLY A 186 -10.41 -3.34 -21.15
C GLY A 186 -11.44 -2.72 -20.21
N GLY A 187 -11.01 -1.85 -19.28
CA GLY A 187 -11.87 -1.22 -18.27
C GLY A 187 -12.06 -2.05 -17.00
N ASP A 188 -11.50 -3.26 -16.93
CA ASP A 188 -11.55 -4.08 -15.72
C ASP A 188 -10.55 -3.56 -14.68
N ARG A 189 -10.94 -3.57 -13.40
CA ARG A 189 -10.06 -3.27 -12.27
C ARG A 189 -9.01 -4.37 -12.13
N GLN A 190 -7.75 -3.97 -11.98
CA GLN A 190 -6.62 -4.88 -11.79
C GLN A 190 -5.58 -4.19 -10.92
N ASP A 191 -5.69 -4.40 -9.61
CA ASP A 191 -4.90 -3.70 -8.61
C ASP A 191 -3.43 -4.13 -8.64
N ALA A 192 -2.57 -3.43 -7.90
CA ALA A 192 -1.23 -3.86 -7.56
C ALA A 192 -0.96 -3.66 -6.08
N ILE A 193 -0.25 -4.61 -5.47
CA ILE A 193 0.26 -4.46 -4.10
C ILE A 193 1.55 -3.66 -4.22
N VAL A 194 1.55 -2.44 -3.69
CA VAL A 194 2.72 -1.57 -3.68
C VAL A 194 3.44 -1.71 -2.35
N VAL A 195 4.71 -2.10 -2.38
CA VAL A 195 5.54 -2.31 -1.20
C VAL A 195 6.73 -1.36 -1.24
N CYS A 196 7.00 -0.68 -0.12
CA CYS A 196 8.15 0.19 0.07
C CYS A 196 9.16 -0.47 1.04
N THR A 197 10.44 -0.52 0.66
CA THR A 197 11.52 -1.03 1.52
C THR A 197 12.28 0.10 2.21
N TRP A 198 13.01 -0.23 3.27
CA TRP A 198 13.85 0.72 4.02
C TRP A 198 14.90 1.44 3.15
N SER A 199 15.36 0.85 2.06
CA SER A 199 16.32 1.51 1.16
C SER A 199 15.67 2.49 0.17
N GLY A 200 14.34 2.61 0.20
CA GLY A 200 13.55 3.39 -0.75
C GLY A 200 13.23 2.65 -2.04
N GLN A 201 13.38 1.32 -2.08
CA GLN A 201 12.92 0.52 -3.23
C GLN A 201 11.41 0.35 -3.15
N MET A 202 10.78 0.43 -4.31
CA MET A 202 9.35 0.27 -4.51
C MET A 202 9.09 -0.91 -5.41
N TYR A 203 8.11 -1.72 -5.02
CA TYR A 203 7.67 -2.90 -5.75
C TYR A 203 6.18 -2.79 -5.98
N ALA A 204 5.72 -2.76 -7.23
CA ALA A 204 4.32 -2.98 -7.57
C ALA A 204 4.16 -4.43 -7.99
N ILE A 205 3.37 -5.21 -7.26
CA ILE A 205 3.31 -6.68 -7.37
C ILE A 205 1.88 -7.10 -7.70
N GLN A 206 1.71 -7.89 -8.77
CA GLN A 206 0.46 -8.57 -9.10
C GLN A 206 0.57 -10.09 -8.96
N SER A 207 1.78 -10.63 -9.13
CA SER A 207 2.13 -12.02 -8.86
C SER A 207 3.66 -12.16 -8.75
N GLU A 208 4.15 -13.35 -8.41
CA GLU A 208 5.58 -13.67 -8.39
C GLU A 208 6.30 -13.37 -9.73
N ARG A 209 5.58 -13.41 -10.86
CA ARG A 209 6.13 -13.19 -12.22
C ARG A 209 5.76 -11.84 -12.82
N SER A 210 4.87 -11.10 -12.18
CA SER A 210 4.38 -9.81 -12.65
C SER A 210 4.59 -8.80 -11.54
N LEU A 211 5.78 -8.19 -11.58
CA LEU A 211 6.15 -7.13 -10.67
C LEU A 211 6.98 -6.07 -11.39
N VAL A 212 6.85 -4.83 -10.93
CA VAL A 212 7.68 -3.71 -11.37
C VAL A 212 8.45 -3.19 -10.18
N ARG A 213 9.76 -3.03 -10.35
CA ARG A 213 10.65 -2.44 -9.35
C ARG A 213 11.12 -1.06 -9.80
N PHE A 214 11.02 -0.10 -8.91
CA PHE A 214 11.57 1.24 -9.09
C PHE A 214 12.10 1.77 -7.75
N ARG A 215 12.77 2.91 -7.74
CA ARG A 215 13.39 3.45 -6.52
C ARG A 215 12.94 4.89 -6.30
N MET A 216 12.56 5.21 -5.06
CA MET A 216 12.42 6.58 -4.61
C MET A 216 13.79 7.26 -4.52
N LEU A 217 13.82 8.56 -4.78
CA LEU A 217 15.07 9.35 -4.71
C LEU A 217 15.66 9.38 -3.29
N LEU A 218 14.81 9.30 -2.27
CA LEU A 218 15.20 9.24 -0.86
C LEU A 218 14.56 8.02 -0.19
N PRO A 219 15.19 7.45 0.86
CA PRO A 219 14.58 6.41 1.69
C PRO A 219 13.21 6.86 2.24
N GLY A 220 12.20 6.02 2.03
CA GLY A 220 10.84 6.26 2.51
C GLY A 220 10.69 5.92 3.99
N CYS A 221 9.83 6.65 4.69
CA CYS A 221 9.32 6.27 6.01
C CYS A 221 7.82 5.93 5.97
N SER A 222 7.08 6.49 5.01
CA SER A 222 5.66 6.19 4.81
C SER A 222 5.31 6.24 3.33
N MET A 223 4.33 5.45 2.91
CA MET A 223 3.81 5.42 1.55
C MET A 223 2.34 5.03 1.58
N PHE A 224 1.55 5.69 0.75
CA PHE A 224 0.16 5.30 0.49
C PHE A 224 -0.17 5.51 -0.99
N CYS A 225 -1.17 4.78 -1.44
CA CYS A 225 -1.70 4.81 -2.79
C CYS A 225 -3.09 5.44 -2.77
N VAL A 226 -3.39 6.27 -3.76
CA VAL A 226 -4.67 6.97 -3.85
C VAL A 226 -5.10 7.09 -5.30
N GLY A 227 -6.39 6.87 -5.56
CA GLY A 227 -7.00 7.23 -6.84
C GLY A 227 -7.44 8.69 -6.80
N ILE A 228 -6.84 9.55 -7.61
CA ILE A 228 -7.28 10.94 -7.76
C ILE A 228 -8.29 11.00 -8.90
N ASN A 229 -9.54 11.33 -8.58
CA ASN A 229 -10.55 11.52 -9.61
C ASN A 229 -10.37 12.89 -10.25
N ASP A 230 -10.15 12.90 -11.56
CA ASP A 230 -10.28 14.14 -12.34
C ASP A 230 -11.77 14.39 -12.66
N SER A 231 -12.08 15.64 -13.03
CA SER A 231 -13.36 16.13 -13.55
C SER A 231 -13.99 15.28 -14.66
N THR A 232 -13.19 14.41 -15.30
CA THR A 232 -13.60 13.47 -16.35
C THR A 232 -14.00 12.08 -15.85
N ALA A 233 -14.10 11.88 -14.51
CA ALA A 233 -14.34 10.59 -13.86
C ALA A 233 -13.27 9.51 -14.17
N HIS A 234 -12.10 9.93 -14.66
CA HIS A 234 -10.93 9.08 -14.74
C HIS A 234 -10.24 9.04 -13.37
N VAL A 235 -9.96 7.83 -12.90
CA VAL A 235 -9.17 7.60 -11.68
C VAL A 235 -7.70 7.63 -12.08
N ASP A 236 -6.95 8.63 -11.63
CA ASP A 236 -5.48 8.68 -11.74
C ASP A 236 -4.86 7.95 -10.54
N PRO A 237 -4.36 6.71 -10.72
CA PRO A 237 -3.66 6.02 -9.65
C PRO A 237 -2.37 6.76 -9.32
N THR A 238 -2.26 7.19 -8.08
CA THR A 238 -1.16 7.99 -7.56
C THR A 238 -0.49 7.28 -6.40
N ILE A 239 0.84 7.25 -6.40
CA ILE A 239 1.64 6.78 -5.26
C ILE A 239 2.23 8.01 -4.57
N VAL A 240 1.96 8.14 -3.27
CA VAL A 240 2.52 9.20 -2.43
C VAL A 240 3.51 8.58 -1.46
N GLY A 241 4.77 9.02 -1.54
CA GLY A 241 5.84 8.63 -0.62
C GLY A 241 6.26 9.79 0.27
N ILE A 242 6.53 9.51 1.54
CA ILE A 242 7.07 10.48 2.48
C ILE A 242 8.41 9.92 2.98
N SER A 243 9.48 10.67 2.78
CA SER A 243 10.81 10.28 3.29
C SER A 243 10.98 10.59 4.77
N THR A 244 12.00 9.98 5.38
CA THR A 244 12.41 10.26 6.76
C THR A 244 12.77 11.73 7.01
N SER A 245 13.14 12.47 5.95
CA SER A 245 13.41 13.91 6.01
C SER A 245 12.16 14.80 5.98
N GLY A 246 10.98 14.22 5.78
CA GLY A 246 9.72 14.94 5.57
C GLY A 246 9.47 15.38 4.12
N THR A 247 10.38 15.07 3.19
CA THR A 247 10.14 15.33 1.75
C THR A 247 9.06 14.40 1.22
N VAL A 248 8.05 14.98 0.55
CA VAL A 248 6.93 14.26 -0.08
C VAL A 248 7.18 14.08 -1.57
N PHE A 249 7.04 12.85 -2.05
CA PHE A 249 7.11 12.45 -3.45
C PHE A 249 5.73 12.04 -3.93
N VAL A 250 5.32 12.55 -5.09
CA VAL A 250 4.03 12.21 -5.71
C VAL A 250 4.31 11.66 -7.10
N TYR A 251 3.99 10.39 -7.30
CA TYR A 251 4.08 9.72 -8.60
C TYR A 251 2.66 9.60 -9.16
N ARG A 252 2.34 10.45 -10.13
CA ARG A 252 1.07 10.44 -10.88
C ARG A 252 1.22 9.74 -12.22
N ASP A 253 0.09 9.44 -12.86
CA ASP A 253 0.04 8.83 -14.19
C ASP A 253 0.82 7.50 -14.24
N VAL A 254 0.91 6.78 -13.10
CA VAL A 254 1.74 5.57 -13.02
C VAL A 254 1.11 4.39 -13.74
N GLN A 255 -0.19 4.45 -14.05
CA GLN A 255 -0.97 3.34 -14.61
C GLN A 255 -0.32 2.74 -15.85
N GLU A 256 -0.10 3.54 -16.89
CA GLU A 256 0.39 3.04 -18.18
C GLU A 256 1.78 2.42 -18.04
N THR A 257 2.65 3.08 -17.28
CA THR A 257 4.03 2.59 -17.02
C THR A 257 4.01 1.26 -16.27
N LEU A 258 3.17 1.15 -15.23
CA LEU A 258 3.04 -0.07 -14.45
C LEU A 258 2.40 -1.19 -15.25
N ILE A 259 1.31 -0.95 -15.99
CA ILE A 259 0.69 -1.96 -16.85
C ILE A 259 1.69 -2.50 -17.86
N ARG A 260 2.43 -1.62 -18.55
CA ARG A 260 3.48 -2.04 -19.48
C ARG A 260 4.53 -2.89 -18.78
N GLY A 261 5.04 -2.46 -17.62
CA GLY A 261 6.04 -3.23 -16.88
C GLY A 261 5.53 -4.56 -16.32
N LEU A 262 4.26 -4.63 -15.92
CA LEU A 262 3.61 -5.82 -15.36
C LEU A 262 3.22 -6.84 -16.43
N GLN A 263 2.86 -6.40 -17.63
CA GLN A 263 2.48 -7.25 -18.76
C GLN A 263 3.68 -7.67 -19.61
N ASP A 264 4.72 -6.84 -19.69
CA ASP A 264 5.86 -7.08 -20.56
C ASP A 264 6.90 -8.00 -19.89
N SER A 265 6.51 -9.26 -19.66
CA SER A 265 7.45 -10.36 -19.37
C SER A 265 8.49 -10.54 -20.48
N THR A 266 8.21 -10.01 -21.68
CA THR A 266 9.13 -10.02 -22.82
C THR A 266 10.09 -8.84 -22.82
N LEU A 267 10.04 -7.87 -21.90
CA LEU A 267 10.98 -6.75 -21.93
C LEU A 267 12.40 -7.23 -21.59
N SER A 268 12.54 -8.16 -20.65
CA SER A 268 13.80 -8.85 -20.40
C SER A 268 14.24 -9.69 -21.59
N ASP A 269 13.32 -10.34 -22.29
CA ASP A 269 13.62 -11.18 -23.45
C ASP A 269 13.98 -10.33 -24.68
N LYS A 270 13.27 -9.23 -24.95
CA LYS A 270 13.58 -8.23 -25.98
C LYS A 270 14.86 -7.49 -25.68
N VAL A 271 15.18 -7.20 -24.41
CA VAL A 271 16.49 -6.67 -24.02
C VAL A 271 17.55 -7.73 -24.28
N ARG A 272 17.34 -8.99 -23.90
CA ARG A 272 18.27 -10.11 -24.18
C ARG A 272 18.48 -10.36 -25.68
N GLU A 273 17.43 -10.19 -26.48
CA GLU A 273 17.42 -10.32 -27.94
C GLU A 273 17.84 -9.01 -28.65
N SER A 274 18.02 -7.91 -27.91
CA SER A 274 18.44 -6.64 -28.50
C SER A 274 19.83 -6.75 -29.08
N SER A 275 20.06 -6.09 -30.22
CA SER A 275 21.37 -6.03 -30.87
C SER A 275 22.47 -5.46 -29.95
N VAL A 276 22.09 -4.61 -29.00
CA VAL A 276 22.98 -4.03 -27.98
C VAL A 276 23.37 -5.08 -26.94
N PHE A 277 22.42 -5.87 -26.45
CA PHE A 277 22.71 -6.94 -25.48
C PHE A 277 23.49 -8.09 -26.13
N ALA A 278 23.19 -8.45 -27.38
CA ALA A 278 23.97 -9.44 -28.14
C ALA A 278 25.45 -9.05 -28.28
N GLN A 279 25.76 -7.74 -28.38
CA GLN A 279 27.14 -7.25 -28.41
C GLN A 279 27.84 -7.35 -27.05
N ILE A 280 27.09 -7.29 -25.94
CA ILE A 280 27.61 -7.35 -24.57
C ILE A 280 27.60 -8.79 -24.02
N TYR A 281 26.80 -9.70 -24.58
CA TYR A 281 26.65 -11.08 -24.12
C TYR A 281 27.78 -12.03 -24.58
N THR A 282 28.88 -11.51 -25.13
CA THR A 282 30.08 -12.31 -25.44
C THR A 282 31.06 -12.31 -24.26
N PRO A 283 31.71 -13.44 -23.93
CA PRO A 283 32.68 -13.50 -22.85
C PRO A 283 33.79 -12.45 -22.99
N GLU A 284 34.26 -12.21 -24.22
CA GLU A 284 35.35 -11.29 -24.53
C GLU A 284 34.97 -9.83 -24.24
N LYS A 285 33.74 -9.44 -24.60
CA LYS A 285 33.28 -8.07 -24.36
C LYS A 285 33.00 -7.80 -22.89
N ARG A 286 32.51 -8.82 -22.16
CA ARG A 286 32.30 -8.72 -20.71
C ARG A 286 33.61 -8.53 -19.96
N ASP A 287 34.65 -9.28 -20.34
CA ASP A 287 36.00 -9.09 -19.81
C ASP A 287 36.56 -7.69 -20.12
N GLU A 288 36.36 -7.19 -21.34
CA GLU A 288 36.83 -5.87 -21.75
C GLU A 288 36.14 -4.75 -20.95
N LEU A 289 34.82 -4.83 -20.78
CA LEU A 289 34.02 -3.87 -20.01
C LEU A 289 34.39 -3.89 -18.53
N MET A 290 34.53 -5.07 -17.91
CA MET A 290 34.97 -5.20 -16.52
C MET A 290 36.36 -4.60 -16.30
N LYS A 291 37.30 -4.83 -17.20
CA LYS A 291 38.64 -4.21 -17.14
C LYS A 291 38.57 -2.68 -17.24
N LYS A 292 37.70 -2.15 -18.11
CA LYS A 292 37.49 -0.70 -18.26
C LYS A 292 36.84 -0.08 -17.02
N LEU A 293 35.82 -0.72 -16.45
CA LEU A 293 35.16 -0.29 -15.21
C LEU A 293 36.15 -0.26 -14.05
N ARG A 294 36.91 -1.34 -13.82
CA ARG A 294 37.93 -1.41 -12.77
C ARG A 294 39.04 -0.38 -12.95
N LYS A 295 39.40 -0.06 -14.20
CA LYS A 295 40.39 0.99 -14.51
C LYS A 295 39.85 2.39 -14.25
N ALA A 296 38.56 2.63 -14.55
CA ALA A 296 37.92 3.92 -14.35
C ALA A 296 37.59 4.19 -12.86
N PHE A 297 37.29 3.14 -12.10
CA PHE A 297 36.90 3.22 -10.69
C PHE A 297 37.77 2.31 -9.80
N PRO A 298 39.07 2.64 -9.63
CA PRO A 298 40.04 1.77 -8.93
C PRO A 298 39.80 1.65 -7.42
N GLN A 299 38.89 2.45 -6.84
CA GLN A 299 38.63 2.46 -5.39
C GLN A 299 37.61 1.41 -4.92
N GLN A 300 36.96 0.70 -5.83
CA GLN A 300 35.98 -0.34 -5.53
C GLN A 300 36.45 -1.65 -6.14
N VAL A 301 37.25 -2.43 -5.39
CA VAL A 301 37.69 -3.76 -5.82
C VAL A 301 37.25 -4.76 -4.77
N TYR A 302 36.18 -5.51 -5.06
CA TYR A 302 35.93 -6.77 -4.36
C TYR A 302 36.93 -7.83 -4.87
N PRO A 303 37.54 -8.62 -3.96
CA PRO A 303 38.46 -9.67 -4.35
C PRO A 303 37.65 -10.88 -4.82
N THR A 304 37.40 -10.96 -6.12
CA THR A 304 36.87 -12.18 -6.71
C THR A 304 37.63 -12.47 -8.01
N GLU A 305 38.57 -13.42 -7.93
CA GLU A 305 39.09 -14.14 -9.08
C GLU A 305 37.95 -14.97 -9.68
N VAL A 306 37.10 -14.32 -10.48
CA VAL A 306 36.07 -15.02 -11.25
C VAL A 306 36.59 -15.19 -12.67
N THR A 307 36.76 -16.44 -13.07
CA THR A 307 36.89 -16.85 -14.48
C THR A 307 35.63 -16.42 -15.23
N THR A 308 35.80 -15.55 -16.24
CA THR A 308 34.77 -14.97 -17.12
C THR A 308 33.54 -14.36 -16.40
N PRO A 309 33.45 -13.02 -16.30
CA PRO A 309 32.39 -12.32 -15.57
C PRO A 309 31.02 -12.56 -16.23
N SER A 310 30.02 -12.89 -15.42
CA SER A 310 28.63 -12.96 -15.88
C SER A 310 28.07 -11.55 -16.17
N VAL A 311 26.93 -11.47 -16.87
CA VAL A 311 26.24 -10.19 -17.05
C VAL A 311 25.76 -9.63 -15.70
N GLU A 312 25.40 -10.49 -14.76
CA GLU A 312 25.00 -10.07 -13.42
C GLU A 312 26.17 -9.46 -12.65
N ASP A 313 27.38 -9.99 -12.82
CA ASP A 313 28.59 -9.43 -12.19
C ASP A 313 28.90 -8.03 -12.73
N LEU A 314 28.74 -7.82 -14.04
CA LEU A 314 28.86 -6.51 -14.68
C LEU A 314 27.83 -5.51 -14.17
N ILE A 315 26.56 -5.91 -14.09
CA ILE A 315 25.49 -5.04 -13.61
C ILE A 315 25.72 -4.68 -12.13
N LYS A 316 26.14 -5.64 -11.30
CA LYS A 316 26.48 -5.39 -9.89
C LYS A 316 27.62 -4.38 -9.76
N GLU A 317 28.68 -4.52 -10.55
CA GLU A 317 29.78 -3.55 -10.55
C GLU A 317 29.34 -2.16 -11.04
N MET A 318 28.55 -2.08 -12.11
CA MET A 318 28.04 -0.80 -12.60
C MET A 318 27.14 -0.08 -11.59
N LEU A 319 26.34 -0.84 -10.83
CA LEU A 319 25.48 -0.30 -9.77
C LEU A 319 26.24 0.05 -8.49
N ALA A 320 27.43 -0.53 -8.29
CA ALA A 320 28.29 -0.23 -7.14
C ALA A 320 29.02 1.12 -7.30
N VAL A 321 29.21 1.59 -8.55
CA VAL A 321 29.78 2.91 -8.84
C VAL A 321 28.87 4.00 -8.26
N GLN A 322 29.29 4.56 -7.12
CA GLN A 322 28.70 5.78 -6.60
C GLN A 322 29.19 6.95 -7.48
N LEU A 323 28.25 7.65 -8.12
CA LEU A 323 28.51 8.91 -8.82
C LEU A 323 28.85 10.04 -7.85
#